data_AF-A0A6F9AMX7-F1
#
_entry.id   AF-A0A6F9AMX7-F1
#
_cell.length_a   1.000
_cell.length_b   1.000
_cell.length_c   1.000
_cell.angle_alpha   90.00
_cell.angle_beta   90.00
_cell.angle_gamma   90.00
#
_symmetry.space_group_name_H-M   'P 1'
#
loop_
_entity.id
_entity.type
_entity.pdbx_description
1 polymer ?
#
loop_
_entity_poly.entity_id
_entity_poly.type
_entity_poly.pdbx_seq_one_letter_code
_entity_poly.pdbx_strand_id
1 'polypeptide(L)'
;MELSPNLNVSTLRLLQESPYVMLKKNHDQLSGNDKYEGYIVELAAEIAKHVGYHYKLKVVSDGKYGARDPETKMWNGMVGELVYGKADVAVAPLTITLVREEVIDFSKPFMSLGISIMIKKPTKSKPGVFSFLDPLAYEIWMCIVFAYIGVSVVLFLVSRFSPYEWHAEDYEEGADPQTPTQPTGPGAELQSGQSSGQQGQNQQNQEQTNEFGIFNSLWFSLGAFMQQGCDISPR
;
A
#
# COMPACT_ATOMS: atom_id res chain seq x y z
N MET A 1 66.12 3.56 41.60
CA MET A 1 65.84 2.79 40.37
C MET A 1 64.86 1.70 40.77
N GLU A 2 63.60 2.08 40.96
CA GLU A 2 62.56 1.13 41.33
C GLU A 2 62.22 0.28 40.12
N LEU A 3 62.39 -1.04 40.25
CA LEU A 3 61.82 -1.99 39.29
C LEU A 3 60.30 -1.83 39.34
N SER A 4 59.71 -1.40 38.22
CA SER A 4 58.27 -1.44 38.01
C SER A 4 57.76 -2.87 38.23
N PRO A 5 56.71 -3.08 39.05
CA PRO A 5 56.11 -4.39 39.21
C PRO A 5 55.58 -4.85 37.84
N ASN A 6 55.82 -6.10 37.48
CA ASN A 6 55.25 -6.74 36.30
C ASN A 6 53.71 -6.66 36.37
N LEU A 7 53.14 -5.57 35.85
CA LEU A 7 51.70 -5.38 35.76
C LEU A 7 51.21 -6.36 34.69
N ASN A 8 50.67 -7.50 35.11
CA ASN A 8 50.11 -8.49 34.19
C ASN A 8 48.90 -7.87 33.48
N VAL A 9 49.13 -7.36 32.26
CA VAL A 9 48.08 -6.80 31.40
C VAL A 9 47.36 -7.94 30.68
N SER A 10 46.09 -8.16 31.04
CA SER A 10 45.24 -9.18 30.43
C SER A 10 44.96 -8.86 28.96
N THR A 11 45.09 -9.85 28.09
CA THR A 11 44.80 -9.76 26.66
C THR A 11 43.36 -10.16 26.41
N LEU A 12 42.52 -9.17 26.08
CA LEU A 12 41.11 -9.36 25.76
C LEU A 12 40.94 -9.46 24.24
N ARG A 13 40.25 -10.51 23.79
CA ARG A 13 39.91 -10.72 22.37
C ARG A 13 38.54 -10.18 22.03
N LEU A 14 38.51 -9.47 20.92
CA LEU A 14 37.33 -8.85 20.35
C LEU A 14 37.11 -9.33 18.91
N LEU A 15 35.86 -9.28 18.48
CA LEU A 15 35.48 -9.37 17.07
C LEU A 15 34.80 -8.07 16.66
N GLN A 16 35.22 -7.48 15.54
CA GLN A 16 34.67 -6.22 15.04
C GLN A 16 33.30 -6.46 14.40
N GLU A 17 32.24 -6.06 15.10
CA GLU A 17 30.86 -6.20 14.67
C GLU A 17 30.02 -5.04 15.22
N SER A 18 29.30 -4.32 14.37
CA SER A 18 28.44 -3.22 14.82
C SER A 18 27.16 -3.76 15.47
N PRO A 19 26.64 -3.17 16.56
CA PRO A 19 27.16 -2.01 17.31
C PRO A 19 28.06 -2.42 18.51
N TYR A 20 28.53 -3.66 18.56
CA TYR A 20 29.25 -4.24 19.70
C TYR A 20 30.69 -3.75 19.82
N VAL A 21 31.44 -3.82 18.71
CA VAL A 21 32.83 -3.37 18.61
C VAL A 21 33.02 -2.73 17.24
N MET A 22 33.39 -1.46 17.23
CA MET A 22 33.62 -0.65 16.04
C MET A 22 34.91 0.13 16.22
N LEU A 23 35.55 0.49 15.11
CA LEU A 23 36.63 1.47 15.14
C LEU A 23 36.03 2.87 15.21
N LYS A 24 36.58 3.72 16.07
CA LYS A 24 36.21 5.14 16.12
C LYS A 24 36.57 5.82 14.80
N LYS A 25 35.82 6.85 14.41
CA LYS A 25 36.07 7.62 13.17
C LYS A 25 37.49 8.17 13.06
N ASN A 26 38.11 8.54 14.18
CA ASN A 26 39.46 9.08 14.28
C ASN A 26 40.47 8.04 14.81
N HIS A 27 40.23 6.74 14.59
CA HIS A 27 41.07 5.67 15.15
C HIS A 27 42.57 5.78 14.78
N ASP A 28 42.90 6.39 13.65
CA ASP A 28 44.29 6.60 13.20
C ASP A 28 45.07 7.55 14.12
N GLN A 29 44.37 8.45 14.81
CA GLN A 29 44.94 9.39 15.77
C GLN A 29 44.96 8.82 17.20
N LEU A 30 44.32 7.66 17.41
CA LEU A 30 44.17 7.02 18.71
C LEU A 30 45.09 5.81 18.81
N SER A 31 45.47 5.44 20.02
CA SER A 31 46.36 4.31 20.27
C SER A 31 45.76 3.32 21.26
N GLY A 32 46.22 2.07 21.23
CA GLY A 32 45.77 1.04 22.16
C GLY A 32 44.26 0.79 22.13
N ASN A 33 43.64 0.79 23.32
CA ASN A 33 42.23 0.48 23.53
C ASN A 33 41.31 1.60 23.03
N ASP A 34 41.79 2.85 23.01
CA ASP A 34 40.98 4.02 22.69
C ASP A 34 40.48 4.04 21.24
N LYS A 35 41.08 3.23 20.37
CA LYS A 35 40.69 3.06 18.97
C LYS A 35 39.31 2.44 18.79
N TYR A 36 38.85 1.69 19.79
CA TYR A 36 37.61 0.93 19.71
C TYR A 36 36.48 1.63 20.47
N GLU A 37 35.26 1.48 19.97
CA GLU A 37 34.03 1.90 20.62
C GLU A 37 32.93 0.85 20.41
N GLY A 38 31.85 0.94 21.19
CA GLY A 38 30.70 0.05 21.09
C GLY A 38 30.35 -0.62 22.41
N TYR A 39 29.21 -1.30 22.39
CA TYR A 39 28.59 -1.87 23.59
C TYR A 39 29.53 -2.80 24.38
N ILE A 40 30.27 -3.67 23.68
CA ILE A 40 31.17 -4.62 24.32
C ILE A 40 32.45 -3.95 24.84
N VAL A 41 32.90 -2.87 24.19
CA VAL A 41 34.08 -2.11 24.62
C VAL A 41 33.81 -1.43 25.96
N GLU A 42 32.64 -0.80 26.09
CA GLU A 42 32.20 -0.17 27.34
C GLU A 42 31.98 -1.20 28.45
N LEU A 43 31.36 -2.34 28.12
CA LEU A 43 31.18 -3.45 29.06
C LEU A 43 32.53 -3.97 29.60
N ALA A 44 33.52 -4.16 28.72
CA ALA A 44 34.86 -4.59 29.12
C ALA A 44 35.53 -3.56 30.06
N ALA A 45 35.33 -2.26 29.81
CA ALA A 45 35.85 -1.20 30.66
C ALA A 45 35.22 -1.21 32.07
N GLU A 46 33.90 -1.39 32.16
CA GLU A 46 33.21 -1.47 33.46
C GLU A 46 33.58 -2.76 34.22
N ILE A 47 33.74 -3.90 33.54
CA ILE A 47 34.23 -5.14 34.17
C ILE A 47 35.64 -4.93 34.72
N ALA A 48 36.54 -4.34 33.92
CA ALA A 48 37.92 -4.07 34.34
C ALA A 48 38.00 -3.11 35.53
N LYS A 49 37.15 -2.08 35.55
CA LYS A 49 37.02 -1.12 36.65
C LYS A 49 36.48 -1.78 37.92
N HIS A 50 35.50 -2.67 37.80
CA HIS A 50 34.90 -3.36 38.95
C HIS A 50 35.85 -4.38 39.57
N VAL A 51 36.57 -5.14 38.74
CA VAL A 51 37.51 -6.19 39.19
C VAL A 51 38.88 -5.62 39.56
N GLY A 52 39.28 -4.50 38.96
CA GLY A 52 40.56 -3.83 39.24
C GLY A 52 41.75 -4.41 38.48
N TYR A 53 41.60 -4.74 37.18
CA TYR A 53 42.70 -5.24 36.33
C TYR A 53 42.98 -4.35 35.13
N HIS A 54 44.22 -4.42 34.63
CA HIS A 54 44.63 -3.76 33.40
C HIS A 54 44.50 -4.69 32.21
N TYR A 55 44.06 -4.15 31.07
CA TYR A 55 43.82 -4.95 29.88
C TYR A 55 44.24 -4.25 28.60
N LYS A 56 44.47 -5.05 27.56
CA LYS A 56 44.64 -4.59 26.18
C LYS A 56 43.66 -5.30 25.27
N LEU A 57 43.00 -4.53 24.42
CA LEU A 57 42.05 -5.03 23.42
C LEU A 57 42.81 -5.43 22.16
N LYS A 58 42.55 -6.65 21.70
CA LYS A 58 43.07 -7.17 20.42
C LYS A 58 41.95 -7.80 19.62
N VAL A 59 41.89 -7.45 18.34
CA VAL A 59 41.00 -8.14 17.40
C VAL A 59 41.53 -9.56 17.19
N VAL A 60 40.61 -10.52 17.11
CA VAL A 60 40.91 -11.91 16.74
C VAL A 60 41.57 -11.96 15.37
N SER A 61 42.59 -12.81 15.22
CA SER A 61 43.46 -12.81 14.03
C SER A 61 42.76 -13.19 12.72
N ASP A 62 41.82 -14.13 12.77
CA ASP A 62 41.15 -14.69 11.59
C ASP A 62 39.71 -14.16 11.39
N GLY A 63 39.26 -13.22 12.22
CA GLY A 63 37.91 -12.65 12.15
C GLY A 63 36.78 -13.64 12.49
N LYS A 64 37.06 -14.75 13.19
CA LYS A 64 36.05 -15.78 13.49
C LYS A 64 35.75 -15.87 14.99
N TYR A 65 34.51 -16.24 15.30
CA TYR A 65 34.11 -16.59 16.67
C TYR A 65 34.83 -17.81 17.21
N GLY A 66 34.94 -18.84 16.38
CA GLY A 66 35.54 -20.10 16.72
C GLY A 66 34.62 -21.27 16.39
N ALA A 67 35.16 -22.16 15.57
CA ALA A 67 34.58 -23.42 15.16
C ALA A 67 35.64 -24.51 15.26
N ARG A 68 35.21 -25.71 15.62
CA ARG A 68 36.06 -26.89 15.65
C ARG A 68 36.12 -27.50 14.26
N ASP A 69 37.32 -27.59 13.72
CA ASP A 69 37.56 -28.27 12.46
C ASP A 69 37.27 -29.78 12.60
N PRO A 70 36.46 -30.38 11.70
CA PRO A 70 36.01 -31.75 11.86
C PRO A 70 37.14 -32.78 11.66
N GLU A 71 38.15 -32.46 10.85
CA GLU A 71 39.25 -33.37 10.49
C GLU A 71 40.39 -33.27 11.50
N THR A 72 40.91 -32.06 11.70
CA THR A 72 42.04 -31.79 12.58
C THR A 72 41.65 -31.70 14.05
N LYS A 73 40.35 -31.58 14.35
CA LYS A 73 39.79 -31.33 15.70
C LYS A 73 40.27 -30.04 16.36
N MET A 74 40.95 -29.18 15.63
CA MET A 74 41.49 -27.90 16.10
C MET A 74 40.41 -26.82 16.12
N TRP A 75 40.45 -25.96 17.14
CA TRP A 75 39.65 -24.74 17.20
C TRP A 75 40.32 -23.57 16.49
N ASN A 76 39.54 -22.78 15.76
CA ASN A 76 39.95 -21.48 15.23
C ASN A 76 39.28 -20.32 15.99
N GLY A 77 39.43 -19.09 15.51
CA GLY A 77 38.74 -17.93 16.05
C GLY A 77 39.09 -17.59 17.50
N MET A 78 38.21 -16.84 18.14
CA MET A 78 38.36 -16.44 19.54
C MET A 78 38.40 -17.65 20.48
N VAL A 79 37.59 -18.69 20.22
CA VAL A 79 37.64 -19.94 21.00
C VAL A 79 39.02 -20.57 20.92
N GLY A 80 39.60 -20.73 19.72
CA GLY A 80 40.94 -21.27 19.56
C GLY A 80 42.00 -20.41 20.24
N GLU A 81 41.90 -19.08 20.16
CA GLU A 81 42.83 -18.17 20.84
C GLU A 81 42.79 -18.32 22.38
N LEU A 82 41.64 -18.64 22.96
CA LEU A 82 41.54 -18.98 24.40
C LEU A 82 42.12 -20.36 24.70
N VAL A 83 41.71 -21.38 23.94
CA VAL A 83 42.15 -22.79 24.15
C VAL A 83 43.68 -22.91 24.09
N TYR A 84 44.34 -22.16 23.21
CA TYR A 84 45.80 -22.21 23.05
C TYR A 84 46.55 -21.13 23.85
N GLY A 85 45.90 -20.44 24.80
CA GLY A 85 46.55 -19.45 25.66
C GLY A 85 47.10 -18.22 24.91
N LYS A 86 46.54 -17.88 23.75
CA LYS A 86 46.87 -16.64 23.01
C LYS A 86 46.13 -15.42 23.55
N ALA A 87 45.16 -15.64 24.44
CA ALA A 87 44.28 -14.66 25.02
C ALA A 87 43.86 -15.12 26.42
N ASP A 88 43.60 -14.16 27.30
CA ASP A 88 43.16 -14.43 28.68
C ASP A 88 41.63 -14.44 28.77
N VAL A 89 40.97 -13.58 28.00
CA VAL A 89 39.51 -13.43 27.98
C VAL A 89 39.03 -13.11 26.56
N ALA A 90 37.88 -13.62 26.16
CA ALA A 90 37.16 -13.14 24.97
C ALA A 90 35.93 -12.35 25.39
N VAL A 91 35.84 -11.10 24.95
CA VAL A 91 34.66 -10.24 25.18
C VAL A 91 34.04 -9.95 23.82
N ALA A 92 32.94 -10.64 23.53
CA ALA A 92 32.27 -10.59 22.24
C ALA A 92 30.83 -11.10 22.39
N PRO A 93 29.93 -10.85 21.42
CA PRO A 93 28.63 -11.51 21.35
C PRO A 93 28.79 -12.99 20.93
N LEU A 94 29.43 -13.78 21.79
CA LEU A 94 29.71 -15.19 21.57
C LEU A 94 28.59 -16.04 22.18
N THR A 95 27.85 -16.76 21.33
CA THR A 95 26.82 -17.70 21.79
C THR A 95 27.43 -18.85 22.59
N ILE A 96 26.89 -19.08 23.79
CA ILE A 96 27.20 -20.24 24.63
C ILE A 96 26.61 -21.49 23.98
N THR A 97 27.45 -22.48 23.68
CA THR A 97 27.02 -23.78 23.11
C THR A 97 27.75 -24.91 23.83
N LEU A 98 27.12 -26.10 23.86
CA LEU A 98 27.69 -27.28 24.53
C LEU A 98 29.13 -27.57 24.09
N VAL A 99 29.37 -27.60 22.78
CA VAL A 99 30.70 -27.90 22.22
C VAL A 99 31.77 -26.87 22.58
N ARG A 100 31.40 -25.62 22.87
CA ARG A 100 32.34 -24.59 23.31
C ARG A 100 32.61 -24.70 24.80
N GLU A 101 31.59 -25.00 25.58
CA GLU A 101 31.67 -25.19 27.04
C GLU A 101 32.57 -26.38 27.43
N GLU A 102 32.75 -27.36 26.54
CA GLU A 102 33.70 -28.46 26.73
C GLU A 102 35.19 -28.02 26.73
N VAL A 103 35.51 -26.84 26.21
CA VAL A 103 36.91 -26.41 26.01
C VAL A 103 37.25 -25.04 26.61
N ILE A 104 36.23 -24.24 26.91
CA ILE A 104 36.36 -22.93 27.57
C ILE A 104 35.22 -22.73 28.56
N ASP A 105 35.49 -21.99 29.64
CA ASP A 105 34.48 -21.61 30.61
C ASP A 105 33.73 -20.35 30.18
N PHE A 106 32.44 -20.28 30.49
CA PHE A 106 31.59 -19.12 30.27
C PHE A 106 31.10 -18.52 31.59
N SER A 107 30.88 -17.21 31.58
CA SER A 107 30.09 -16.54 32.63
C SER A 107 28.59 -16.80 32.43
N LYS A 108 27.76 -16.27 33.34
CA LYS A 108 26.32 -16.20 33.10
C LYS A 108 26.04 -15.28 31.90
N PRO A 109 25.07 -15.64 31.03
CA PRO A 109 24.73 -14.81 29.87
C PRO A 109 24.31 -13.41 30.31
N PHE A 110 24.83 -12.38 29.66
CA PHE A 110 24.52 -10.98 29.96
C PHE A 110 23.39 -10.41 29.07
N MET A 111 23.03 -11.11 28.00
CA MET A 111 21.97 -10.72 27.06
C MET A 111 21.23 -11.95 26.57
N SER A 112 19.89 -11.87 26.51
CA SER A 112 19.04 -12.91 25.92
C SER A 112 18.74 -12.55 24.48
N LEU A 113 19.15 -13.42 23.55
CA LEU A 113 18.95 -13.29 22.11
C LEU A 113 18.31 -14.59 21.60
N GLY A 114 17.44 -14.48 20.60
CA GLY A 114 16.78 -15.63 19.96
C GLY A 114 16.91 -15.58 18.44
N ILE A 115 16.62 -16.70 17.79
CA ILE A 115 16.58 -16.78 16.33
C ILE A 115 15.42 -15.92 15.84
N SER A 116 15.70 -14.97 14.94
CA SER A 116 14.73 -14.07 14.34
C SER A 116 14.82 -14.14 12.81
N ILE A 117 13.69 -14.07 12.12
CA ILE A 117 13.63 -14.03 10.66
C ILE A 117 13.50 -12.58 10.22
N MET A 118 14.48 -12.09 9.46
CA MET A 118 14.44 -10.77 8.86
C MET A 118 13.85 -10.87 7.45
N ILE A 119 12.72 -10.18 7.20
CA ILE A 119 12.12 -10.07 5.87
C ILE A 119 12.22 -8.64 5.36
N LYS A 120 12.39 -8.49 4.03
CA LYS A 120 12.32 -7.19 3.39
C LYS A 120 10.94 -6.58 3.65
N LYS A 121 10.90 -5.33 4.11
CA LYS A 121 9.66 -4.59 4.26
C LYS A 121 8.86 -4.65 2.94
N PRO A 122 7.62 -5.14 2.94
CA PRO A 122 6.84 -5.21 1.72
C PRO A 122 6.63 -3.80 1.17
N THR A 123 6.91 -3.63 -0.12
CA THR A 123 6.63 -2.39 -0.82
C THR A 123 5.12 -2.29 -1.03
N LYS A 124 4.47 -1.35 -0.34
CA LYS A 124 3.08 -1.01 -0.65
C LYS A 124 3.07 -0.37 -2.04
N SER A 125 2.48 -1.04 -3.03
CA SER A 125 2.14 -0.37 -4.29
C SER A 125 1.11 0.73 -3.99
N LYS A 126 1.30 1.92 -4.55
CA LYS A 126 0.25 2.95 -4.50
C LYS A 126 -0.95 2.41 -5.29
N PRO A 127 -2.18 2.56 -4.80
CA PRO A 127 -3.36 2.21 -5.58
C PRO A 127 -3.28 2.91 -6.95
N GLY A 128 -3.59 2.18 -8.03
CA GLY A 128 -3.66 2.77 -9.36
C GLY A 128 -4.79 3.80 -9.44
N VAL A 129 -4.77 4.64 -10.48
CA VAL A 129 -5.83 5.64 -10.73
C VAL A 129 -7.23 5.02 -10.89
N PHE A 130 -7.29 3.73 -11.21
CA PHE A 130 -8.52 2.94 -11.34
C PHE A 130 -8.80 2.00 -10.17
N SER A 131 -8.11 2.18 -9.04
CA SER A 131 -8.29 1.31 -7.85
C SER A 131 -9.69 1.36 -7.24
N PHE A 132 -10.51 2.34 -7.63
CA PHE A 132 -11.94 2.37 -7.29
C PHE A 132 -12.76 1.31 -8.02
N LEU A 133 -12.25 0.73 -9.11
CA LEU A 133 -12.85 -0.39 -9.85
C LEU A 133 -12.46 -1.75 -9.25
N ASP A 134 -11.34 -1.82 -8.51
CA ASP A 134 -10.82 -3.04 -7.86
C ASP A 134 -11.82 -3.78 -6.95
N PRO A 135 -12.80 -3.12 -6.29
CA PRO A 135 -13.80 -3.83 -5.48
C PRO A 135 -14.70 -4.80 -6.27
N LEU A 136 -14.80 -4.65 -7.59
CA LEU A 136 -15.59 -5.52 -8.47
C LEU A 136 -14.68 -6.19 -9.50
N ALA A 137 -14.83 -7.50 -9.64
CA ALA A 137 -14.06 -8.29 -10.59
C ALA A 137 -14.35 -7.87 -12.04
N TYR A 138 -13.37 -8.04 -12.94
CA TYR A 138 -13.48 -7.65 -14.34
C TYR A 138 -14.67 -8.34 -15.04
N GLU A 139 -14.96 -9.58 -14.66
CA GLU A 139 -16.09 -10.36 -15.14
C GLU A 139 -17.42 -9.67 -14.85
N ILE A 140 -17.57 -9.09 -13.65
CA ILE A 140 -18.79 -8.37 -13.26
C ILE A 140 -18.93 -7.09 -14.08
N TRP A 141 -17.84 -6.36 -14.31
CA TRP A 141 -17.84 -5.17 -15.18
C TRP A 141 -18.29 -5.51 -16.60
N MET A 142 -17.80 -6.61 -17.17
CA MET A 142 -18.25 -7.09 -18.48
C MET A 142 -19.73 -7.48 -18.47
N CYS A 143 -20.20 -8.16 -17.42
CA CYS A 143 -21.61 -8.48 -17.25
C CYS A 143 -22.50 -7.23 -17.18
N ILE A 144 -22.09 -6.18 -16.46
CA ILE A 144 -22.82 -4.90 -16.38
C ILE A 144 -22.96 -4.28 -17.78
N VAL A 145 -21.87 -4.24 -18.56
CA VAL A 145 -21.89 -3.69 -19.92
C VAL A 145 -22.81 -4.50 -20.84
N PHE A 146 -22.73 -5.83 -20.82
CA PHE A 146 -23.60 -6.67 -21.65
C PHE A 146 -25.08 -6.58 -21.23
N ALA A 147 -25.36 -6.58 -19.93
CA ALA A 147 -26.71 -6.43 -19.42
C ALA A 147 -27.30 -5.06 -19.80
N TYR A 148 -26.52 -3.97 -19.71
CA TYR A 148 -26.94 -2.64 -20.11
C TYR A 148 -27.34 -2.57 -21.60
N ILE A 149 -26.51 -3.15 -22.48
CA ILE A 149 -26.82 -3.23 -23.92
C ILE A 149 -28.07 -4.11 -24.14
N GLY A 150 -28.14 -5.26 -23.47
CA GLY A 150 -29.27 -6.19 -23.58
C GLY A 150 -30.61 -5.55 -23.17
N VAL A 151 -30.64 -4.87 -22.02
CA VAL A 151 -31.82 -4.12 -21.55
C VAL A 151 -32.20 -3.03 -22.54
N SER A 152 -31.23 -2.27 -23.05
CA SER A 152 -31.48 -1.21 -24.03
C SER A 152 -32.08 -1.74 -25.33
N VAL A 153 -31.62 -2.89 -25.82
CA VAL A 153 -32.18 -3.55 -27.01
C VAL A 153 -33.58 -4.07 -26.74
N VAL A 154 -33.81 -4.73 -25.60
CA VAL A 154 -35.14 -5.23 -25.23
C VAL A 154 -36.14 -4.08 -25.12
N LEU A 155 -35.79 -2.99 -24.45
CA LEU A 155 -36.64 -1.80 -24.34
C LEU A 155 -36.95 -1.18 -25.71
N PHE A 156 -35.95 -1.06 -26.60
CA PHE A 156 -36.16 -0.56 -27.97
C PHE A 156 -37.10 -1.45 -28.79
N LEU A 157 -37.02 -2.77 -28.65
CA LEU A 157 -37.94 -3.67 -29.33
C LEU A 157 -39.35 -3.56 -28.76
N VAL A 158 -39.49 -3.50 -27.43
CA VAL A 158 -40.80 -3.36 -26.76
C VAL A 158 -41.45 -2.04 -27.16
N SER A 159 -40.73 -0.91 -27.17
CA SER A 159 -41.28 0.38 -27.60
C SER A 159 -41.67 0.38 -29.08
N ARG A 160 -41.02 -0.42 -29.92
CA ARG A 160 -41.34 -0.52 -31.35
C ARG A 160 -42.52 -1.44 -31.66
N PHE A 161 -42.75 -2.46 -30.83
CA PHE A 161 -43.82 -3.46 -30.99
C PHE A 161 -45.06 -3.21 -30.12
N SER A 162 -44.99 -2.34 -29.11
CA SER A 162 -46.16 -1.91 -28.35
C SER A 162 -47.00 -0.96 -29.21
N PRO A 163 -48.20 -1.36 -29.69
CA PRO A 163 -49.05 -0.52 -30.52
C PRO A 163 -49.85 0.50 -29.68
N TYR A 164 -49.56 0.65 -28.39
CA TYR A 164 -50.33 1.48 -27.46
C TYR A 164 -49.62 2.76 -26.98
N GLU A 165 -48.38 3.02 -27.42
CA GLU A 165 -47.64 4.27 -27.14
C GLU A 165 -47.74 5.29 -28.30
N TRP A 166 -48.44 4.94 -29.38
CA TRP A 166 -48.70 5.85 -30.49
C TRP A 166 -49.78 6.85 -30.08
N HIS A 167 -49.44 8.13 -29.99
CA HIS A 167 -50.41 9.22 -29.79
C HIS A 167 -51.48 9.16 -30.89
N ALA A 168 -52.68 8.68 -30.55
CA ALA A 168 -53.90 9.13 -31.20
C ALA A 168 -54.33 10.38 -30.42
N GLU A 169 -53.99 11.56 -30.93
CA GLU A 169 -54.70 12.76 -30.52
C GLU A 169 -56.14 12.61 -31.01
N ASP A 170 -57.03 12.13 -30.13
CA ASP A 170 -58.45 12.22 -30.36
C ASP A 170 -58.83 13.71 -30.31
N TYR A 171 -58.96 14.31 -31.50
CA TYR A 171 -59.65 15.58 -31.68
C TYR A 171 -61.13 15.38 -31.30
N GLU A 172 -61.52 15.76 -30.09
CA GLU A 172 -62.93 16.00 -29.80
C GLU A 172 -63.32 17.41 -30.24
N GLU A 173 -63.81 17.49 -31.48
CA GLU A 173 -64.53 18.64 -32.01
C GLU A 173 -66.05 18.46 -31.83
N GLY A 174 -66.68 19.37 -31.08
CA GLY A 174 -68.04 19.83 -31.34
C GLY A 174 -69.14 19.54 -30.29
N ALA A 175 -69.62 20.61 -29.62
CA ALA A 175 -71.05 20.95 -29.53
C ALA A 175 -71.30 22.24 -28.69
N ASP A 176 -71.62 23.35 -29.35
CA ASP A 176 -72.29 24.52 -28.74
C ASP A 176 -73.75 24.16 -28.35
N PRO A 177 -74.32 24.77 -27.29
CA PRO A 177 -75.37 25.77 -27.56
C PRO A 177 -75.44 27.00 -26.61
N GLN A 178 -75.61 28.17 -27.22
CA GLN A 178 -76.48 29.31 -26.87
C GLN A 178 -76.19 30.24 -25.65
N THR A 179 -76.05 31.54 -25.97
CA THR A 179 -76.02 32.78 -25.11
C THR A 179 -77.44 33.16 -24.58
N PRO A 180 -77.67 34.06 -23.57
CA PRO A 180 -77.23 35.48 -23.51
C PRO A 180 -76.82 36.00 -22.08
N THR A 181 -75.94 36.98 -21.88
CA THR A 181 -76.24 38.43 -21.72
C THR A 181 -74.97 39.21 -21.30
N GLN A 182 -74.81 40.43 -21.85
CA GLN A 182 -73.88 41.53 -21.45
C GLN A 182 -74.56 42.48 -20.43
N PRO A 183 -73.97 43.60 -19.90
CA PRO A 183 -72.68 44.29 -20.18
C PRO A 183 -71.86 44.60 -18.87
N THR A 184 -70.62 45.09 -18.86
CA THR A 184 -70.15 46.48 -19.13
C THR A 184 -68.61 46.51 -19.03
N GLY A 185 -67.93 47.25 -19.94
CA GLY A 185 -66.47 47.46 -19.98
C GLY A 185 -65.96 48.58 -19.05
N PRO A 186 -64.86 49.33 -19.36
CA PRO A 186 -64.07 49.32 -20.61
C PRO A 186 -62.52 49.40 -20.50
N GLY A 187 -61.86 49.16 -21.65
CA GLY A 187 -60.60 49.78 -22.10
C GLY A 187 -59.31 48.96 -21.88
N ALA A 188 -58.42 48.71 -22.85
CA ALA A 188 -58.27 49.10 -24.27
C ALA A 188 -57.27 48.09 -24.91
N GLU A 189 -57.62 47.41 -26.01
CA GLU A 189 -57.23 47.68 -27.43
C GLU A 189 -55.71 47.59 -27.71
N LEU A 190 -55.23 46.54 -28.43
CA LEU A 190 -55.09 46.39 -29.91
C LEU A 190 -53.91 47.24 -30.48
N GLN A 191 -53.07 46.79 -31.41
CA GLN A 191 -53.27 46.10 -32.70
C GLN A 191 -51.87 45.62 -33.19
N SER A 192 -51.65 44.64 -34.07
CA SER A 192 -52.14 44.38 -35.44
C SER A 192 -51.72 42.96 -35.85
N GLY A 193 -52.52 42.12 -36.54
CA GLY A 193 -52.96 42.26 -37.95
C GLY A 193 -51.75 42.07 -38.90
N GLN A 194 -51.73 41.22 -39.93
CA GLN A 194 -52.82 40.65 -40.72
C GLN A 194 -52.26 39.65 -41.76
N SER A 195 -53.06 38.62 -42.05
CA SER A 195 -53.34 38.00 -43.37
C SER A 195 -52.26 37.35 -44.26
N SER A 196 -52.44 36.03 -44.41
CA SER A 196 -52.89 35.32 -45.62
C SER A 196 -52.02 35.27 -46.88
N GLY A 197 -51.74 34.05 -47.36
CA GLY A 197 -51.60 33.82 -48.80
C GLY A 197 -50.89 32.54 -49.25
N GLN A 198 -51.69 31.47 -49.45
CA GLN A 198 -51.57 30.44 -50.50
C GLN A 198 -50.43 29.38 -50.50
N GLN A 199 -50.87 28.16 -50.18
CA GLN A 199 -50.86 26.92 -50.98
C GLN A 199 -49.67 26.61 -51.93
N GLY A 200 -49.02 25.48 -51.68
CA GLY A 200 -48.25 24.72 -52.66
C GLY A 200 -47.87 23.34 -52.12
N GLN A 201 -48.29 22.27 -52.81
CA GLN A 201 -48.10 20.85 -52.51
C GLN A 201 -46.62 20.46 -52.32
N ASN A 202 -46.31 19.60 -51.34
CA ASN A 202 -45.76 18.26 -51.62
C ASN A 202 -45.39 17.44 -50.36
N GLN A 203 -45.86 16.19 -50.40
CA GLN A 203 -45.16 14.96 -49.99
C GLN A 203 -44.80 14.73 -48.50
N GLN A 204 -45.64 13.90 -47.88
CA GLN A 204 -45.28 12.75 -47.03
C GLN A 204 -43.93 12.81 -46.29
N ASN A 205 -44.00 13.12 -45.00
CA ASN A 205 -43.46 12.23 -43.97
C ASN A 205 -44.15 12.58 -42.65
N GLN A 206 -45.23 11.88 -42.31
CA GLN A 206 -45.64 11.79 -40.91
C GLN A 206 -44.57 10.93 -40.22
N GLU A 207 -43.46 11.55 -39.80
CA GLU A 207 -42.55 10.92 -38.86
C GLU A 207 -43.25 10.83 -37.53
N GLN A 208 -43.86 9.68 -37.37
CA GLN A 208 -44.50 9.16 -36.20
C GLN A 208 -43.40 9.03 -35.12
N THR A 209 -43.21 10.06 -34.27
CA THR A 209 -42.08 10.10 -33.33
C THR A 209 -42.35 9.26 -32.10
N ASN A 210 -41.71 8.09 -32.03
CA ASN A 210 -41.64 7.27 -30.81
C ASN A 210 -40.73 7.98 -29.79
N GLU A 211 -41.22 8.32 -28.60
CA GLU A 211 -40.43 8.96 -27.55
C GLU A 211 -39.26 8.08 -27.06
N PHE A 212 -39.30 6.76 -27.32
CA PHE A 212 -38.20 5.83 -27.09
C PHE A 212 -37.43 5.50 -28.38
N GLY A 213 -36.67 6.49 -28.89
CA GLY A 213 -35.58 6.21 -29.82
C GLY A 213 -34.45 5.38 -29.17
N ILE A 214 -33.53 4.85 -29.98
CA ILE A 214 -32.36 4.07 -29.51
C ILE A 214 -31.55 4.84 -28.46
N PHE A 215 -31.36 6.15 -28.68
CA PHE A 215 -30.63 7.03 -27.77
C PHE A 215 -31.38 7.33 -26.47
N ASN A 216 -32.71 7.45 -26.52
CA ASN A 216 -33.54 7.69 -25.33
C ASN A 216 -33.61 6.45 -24.43
N SER A 217 -33.65 5.25 -25.03
CA SER A 217 -33.63 3.98 -24.30
C SER A 217 -32.30 3.72 -23.58
N LEU A 218 -31.19 4.11 -24.21
CA LEU A 218 -29.84 4.06 -23.60
C LEU A 218 -29.76 5.06 -22.44
N TRP A 219 -30.19 6.30 -22.64
CA TRP A 219 -30.17 7.34 -21.61
C TRP A 219 -31.05 6.98 -20.40
N PHE A 220 -32.25 6.44 -20.64
CA PHE A 220 -33.13 5.93 -19.60
C PHE A 220 -32.47 4.80 -18.79
N SER A 221 -31.89 3.81 -19.46
CA SER A 221 -31.22 2.68 -18.79
C SER A 221 -30.03 3.14 -17.94
N LEU A 222 -29.30 4.16 -18.40
CA LEU A 222 -28.16 4.72 -17.67
C LEU A 222 -28.63 5.54 -16.45
N GLY A 223 -29.65 6.39 -16.62
CA GLY A 223 -30.22 7.21 -15.55
C GLY A 223 -30.87 6.35 -14.45
N ALA A 224 -31.53 5.26 -14.81
CA ALA A 224 -32.09 4.28 -13.88
C ALA A 224 -30.98 3.53 -13.11
N PHE A 225 -29.92 3.08 -13.81
CA PHE A 225 -28.78 2.39 -13.19
C PHE A 225 -28.02 3.28 -12.20
N MET A 226 -27.83 4.56 -12.54
CA MET A 226 -27.15 5.54 -11.68
C MET A 226 -28.05 6.12 -10.57
N GLN A 227 -29.31 5.67 -10.46
CA GLN A 227 -30.30 6.15 -9.48
C GLN A 227 -30.58 7.66 -9.55
N GLN A 228 -30.34 8.30 -10.70
CA GLN A 228 -30.53 9.75 -10.85
C GLN A 228 -31.94 10.15 -11.31
N GLY A 229 -32.83 9.19 -11.55
CA GLY A 229 -34.13 9.45 -12.15
C GLY A 229 -34.00 9.84 -13.63
N CYS A 230 -35.05 9.63 -14.39
CA CYS A 230 -35.14 10.10 -15.78
C CYS A 230 -36.50 10.76 -15.95
N ASP A 231 -36.56 11.85 -16.72
CA ASP A 231 -37.81 12.60 -16.94
C ASP A 231 -38.82 11.83 -17.80
N ILE A 232 -38.37 10.79 -18.51
CA ILE A 232 -39.20 9.88 -19.30
C ILE A 232 -39.35 8.57 -18.53
N SER A 233 -40.58 8.22 -18.17
CA SER A 233 -40.92 6.94 -17.52
C SER A 233 -41.74 6.05 -18.46
N PRO A 234 -41.41 4.76 -18.64
CA PRO A 234 -42.33 3.83 -19.29
C PRO A 234 -43.63 3.75 -18.48
N ARG A 235 -44.78 3.75 -19.16
CA ARG A 235 -46.09 3.52 -18.53
C ARG A 235 -46.44 2.04 -18.46
#